data_AF-A0A7W0MC35-F1
#
_entry.id   AF-A0A7W0MC35-F1
#
_cell.length_a   1.000
_cell.length_b   1.000
_cell.length_c   1.000
_cell.angle_alpha   90.00
_cell.angle_beta   90.00
_cell.angle_gamma   90.00
#
_symmetry.space_group_name_H-M   'P 1'
#
loop_
_entity.id
_entity.type
_entity.pdbx_description
1 polymer ?
#
loop_
_entity_poly.entity_id
_entity_poly.type
_entity_poly.pdbx_seq_one_letter_code
_entity_poly.pdbx_strand_id
1 'polypeptide(L)'
;MNLDIELQAKILRERIEAAFTAAPIPTRDSMRGHGSLDEIWCAERLGGVPRETIPGDELFNLSDCLSYIPPEAIRYFLPRFLMHVLEPGNRFGSDLDCTLSYLDHRNRHEYPAFSKNQLGCVIDWLSFVRDYADAFDLEPHRKSYDRRVRAVFEQWSSVSTSSNVEE
;
A
#
# COMPACT_ATOMS: atom_id res chain seq x y z
N MET A 1 -5.49 -24.50 6.38
CA MET A 1 -5.64 -23.24 5.62
C MET A 1 -7.11 -22.84 5.75
N ASN A 2 -7.40 -21.68 6.34
CA ASN A 2 -8.77 -21.24 6.64
C ASN A 2 -9.44 -20.73 5.35
N LEU A 3 -10.41 -21.48 4.83
CA LEU A 3 -11.18 -21.13 3.61
C LEU A 3 -11.79 -19.71 3.68
N ASP A 4 -12.06 -19.24 4.90
CA ASP A 4 -12.56 -17.90 5.19
C ASP A 4 -11.54 -16.80 4.86
N ILE A 5 -10.26 -16.96 5.23
CA ILE A 5 -9.22 -15.96 4.99
C ILE A 5 -8.99 -15.73 3.49
N GLU A 6 -8.95 -16.81 2.70
CA GLU A 6 -8.75 -16.73 1.25
C GLU A 6 -9.92 -16.03 0.55
N LEU A 7 -11.15 -16.29 1.02
CA LEU A 7 -12.34 -15.62 0.52
C LEU A 7 -12.33 -14.13 0.87
N GLN A 8 -12.00 -13.77 2.12
CA GLN A 8 -11.89 -12.38 2.56
C GLN A 8 -10.78 -11.63 1.79
N ALA A 9 -9.62 -12.26 1.60
CA ALA A 9 -8.52 -11.71 0.80
C ALA A 9 -8.96 -11.47 -0.65
N LYS A 10 -9.69 -12.41 -1.25
CA LYS A 10 -10.24 -12.27 -2.61
C LYS A 10 -11.20 -11.08 -2.71
N ILE A 11 -12.18 -10.99 -1.81
CA ILE A 11 -13.15 -9.89 -1.77
C ILE A 11 -12.43 -8.54 -1.64
N LEU A 12 -11.43 -8.48 -0.75
CA LEU A 12 -10.66 -7.25 -0.54
C LEU A 12 -9.86 -6.84 -1.79
N ARG A 13 -9.26 -7.79 -2.51
CA ARG A 13 -8.57 -7.51 -3.78
C ARG A 13 -9.50 -6.89 -4.82
N GLU A 14 -10.70 -7.44 -4.99
CA GLU A 14 -11.70 -6.90 -5.93
C GLU A 14 -12.09 -5.47 -5.57
N ARG A 15 -12.22 -5.17 -4.27
CA ARG A 15 -12.51 -3.81 -3.78
C ARG A 15 -11.37 -2.84 -4.01
N ILE A 16 -10.12 -3.25 -3.74
CA ILE A 16 -8.92 -2.46 -4.02
C ILE A 16 -8.83 -2.16 -5.52
N GLU A 17 -9.00 -3.17 -6.37
CA GLU A 17 -8.95 -2.98 -7.82
C GLU A 17 -9.99 -1.94 -8.27
N ALA A 18 -11.24 -2.09 -7.83
CA ALA A 18 -12.33 -1.16 -8.15
C ALA A 18 -12.04 0.28 -7.70
N ALA A 19 -11.54 0.48 -6.47
CA ALA A 19 -11.31 1.81 -5.90
C ALA A 19 -10.15 2.58 -6.56
N PHE A 20 -9.18 1.88 -7.15
CA PHE A 20 -7.96 2.45 -7.72
C PHE A 20 -7.86 2.32 -9.24
N THR A 21 -8.97 2.05 -9.92
CA THR A 21 -9.08 1.95 -11.39
C THR A 21 -8.79 3.26 -12.13
N ALA A 22 -9.01 4.42 -11.51
CA ALA A 22 -9.04 5.71 -12.20
C ALA A 22 -7.71 6.51 -12.18
N ALA A 23 -6.63 5.97 -11.61
CA ALA A 23 -5.35 6.70 -11.58
C ALA A 23 -4.61 6.57 -12.92
N PRO A 24 -4.14 7.66 -13.54
CA PRO A 24 -3.34 7.57 -14.76
C PRO A 24 -1.98 6.93 -14.47
N ILE A 25 -1.39 6.27 -15.47
CA ILE A 25 -0.03 5.75 -15.38
C ILE A 25 0.92 6.96 -15.22
N PRO A 26 1.73 7.03 -14.15
CA PRO A 26 2.66 8.13 -13.95
C PRO A 26 3.74 8.08 -15.03
N THR A 27 4.04 9.23 -15.63
CA THR A 27 5.16 9.33 -16.57
C THR A 27 6.47 9.33 -15.79
N ARG A 28 7.57 9.01 -16.46
CA ARG A 28 8.91 9.11 -15.88
C ARG A 28 9.18 10.49 -15.28
N ASP A 29 8.79 11.55 -15.99
CA ASP A 29 9.00 12.92 -15.52
C ASP A 29 8.12 13.26 -14.33
N SER A 30 6.87 12.77 -14.27
CA SER A 30 5.99 12.99 -13.12
C SER A 30 6.40 12.22 -11.86
N MET A 31 7.37 11.31 -11.96
CA MET A 31 7.92 10.56 -10.83
C MET A 31 9.16 11.22 -10.20
N ARG A 32 9.71 12.27 -10.82
CA ARG A 32 10.90 12.96 -10.33
C ARG A 32 10.47 14.12 -9.43
N GLY A 33 10.84 14.07 -8.15
CA GLY A 33 10.48 15.09 -7.16
C GLY A 33 11.60 16.09 -6.88
N HIS A 34 12.59 15.65 -6.11
CA HIS A 34 13.69 16.45 -5.56
C HIS A 34 15.03 16.14 -6.22
N GLY A 35 15.12 15.06 -7.02
CA GLY A 35 16.30 14.70 -7.81
C GLY A 35 17.31 13.82 -7.07
N SER A 36 16.88 13.11 -6.02
CA SER A 36 17.73 12.11 -5.36
C SER A 36 18.05 10.94 -6.31
N LEU A 37 19.18 10.25 -6.08
CA LEU A 37 19.55 9.08 -6.89
C LEU A 37 18.50 7.97 -6.82
N ASP A 38 17.89 7.80 -5.64
CA ASP A 38 16.82 6.82 -5.41
C ASP A 38 15.55 7.18 -6.19
N GLU A 39 15.14 8.46 -6.20
CA GLU A 39 14.02 8.93 -7.02
C GLU A 39 14.27 8.71 -8.52
N ILE A 40 15.46 9.03 -9.00
CA ILE A 40 15.82 8.84 -10.41
C ILE A 40 15.73 7.35 -10.75
N TRP A 41 16.28 6.49 -9.89
CA TRP A 41 16.22 5.05 -10.08
C TRP A 41 14.77 4.52 -10.10
N CYS A 42 13.93 4.96 -9.15
CA CYS A 42 12.52 4.57 -9.12
C CYS A 42 11.77 5.07 -10.37
N ALA A 43 12.01 6.31 -10.80
CA ALA A 43 11.39 6.89 -12.00
C ALA A 43 11.79 6.16 -13.29
N GLU A 44 13.05 5.73 -13.43
CA GLU A 44 13.51 4.96 -14.59
C GLU A 44 12.87 3.57 -14.64
N ARG A 45 12.62 2.95 -13.48
CA ARG A 45 12.01 1.60 -13.40
C ARG A 45 10.50 1.57 -13.47
N LEU A 46 9.83 2.58 -12.91
CA LEU A 46 8.37 2.58 -12.75
C LEU A 46 7.67 3.55 -13.73
N GLY A 47 8.37 4.57 -14.22
CA GLY A 47 7.79 5.59 -15.09
C GLY A 47 7.25 5.02 -16.40
N GLY A 48 5.94 5.15 -16.62
CA GLY A 48 5.25 4.62 -17.79
C GLY A 48 5.02 3.11 -17.75
N VAL A 49 5.34 2.42 -16.66
CA VAL A 49 5.16 0.98 -16.50
C VAL A 49 3.78 0.67 -15.96
N PRO A 50 2.98 -0.18 -16.63
CA PRO A 50 1.72 -0.64 -16.07
C PRO A 50 1.95 -1.44 -14.78
N ARG A 51 1.30 -1.08 -13.67
CA ARG A 51 1.52 -1.71 -12.35
C ARG A 51 1.28 -3.21 -12.35
N GLU A 52 0.39 -3.70 -13.22
CA GLU A 52 0.05 -5.12 -13.37
C GLU A 52 1.21 -5.94 -13.97
N THR A 53 2.14 -5.27 -14.65
CA THR A 53 3.31 -5.91 -15.26
C THR A 53 4.50 -6.03 -14.31
N ILE A 54 4.44 -5.42 -13.13
CA ILE A 54 5.51 -5.49 -12.12
C ILE A 54 5.54 -6.89 -11.51
N PRO A 55 6.62 -7.66 -11.69
CA PRO A 55 6.77 -8.98 -11.12
C PRO A 55 6.72 -8.95 -9.59
N GLY A 56 6.18 -10.00 -8.96
CA GLY A 56 6.06 -10.05 -7.49
C GLY A 56 7.42 -9.99 -6.78
N ASP A 57 8.42 -10.67 -7.32
CA ASP A 57 9.81 -10.66 -6.82
C ASP A 57 10.50 -9.29 -6.96
N GLU A 58 10.04 -8.44 -7.88
CA GLU A 58 10.51 -7.06 -7.97
C GLU A 58 9.83 -6.14 -6.95
N LEU A 59 8.62 -6.45 -6.50
CA LEU A 59 7.91 -5.60 -5.54
C LEU A 59 8.66 -5.47 -4.22
N PHE A 60 9.31 -6.54 -3.75
CA PHE A 60 10.20 -6.46 -2.59
C PHE A 60 11.30 -5.41 -2.80
N ASN A 61 11.99 -5.44 -3.94
CA ASN A 61 13.06 -4.49 -4.27
C ASN A 61 12.57 -3.06 -4.52
N LEU A 62 11.32 -2.91 -4.97
CA LEU A 62 10.66 -1.64 -5.25
C LEU A 62 9.88 -1.12 -4.04
N SER A 63 9.87 -1.84 -2.93
CA SER A 63 9.04 -1.49 -1.78
C SER A 63 9.61 -0.28 -1.02
N ASP A 64 10.94 -0.14 -0.98
CA ASP A 64 11.62 1.06 -0.48
C ASP A 64 11.36 2.29 -1.37
N CYS A 65 11.05 2.10 -2.66
CA CYS A 65 10.72 3.20 -3.59
C CYS A 65 9.49 3.99 -3.20
N LEU A 66 8.53 3.39 -2.49
CA LEU A 66 7.25 4.04 -2.17
C LEU A 66 7.43 5.34 -1.39
N SER A 67 8.47 5.43 -0.58
CA SER A 67 8.81 6.64 0.18
C SER A 67 9.43 7.74 -0.68
N TYR A 68 10.00 7.38 -1.83
CA TYR A 68 10.72 8.30 -2.73
C TYR A 68 9.85 8.81 -3.88
N ILE A 69 8.75 8.13 -4.21
CA ILE A 69 7.89 8.55 -5.34
C ILE A 69 6.82 9.59 -4.92
N PRO A 70 6.38 10.47 -5.84
CA PRO A 70 5.34 11.47 -5.56
C PRO A 70 3.98 10.86 -5.19
N PRO A 71 3.12 11.56 -4.40
CA PRO A 71 1.79 11.09 -4.01
C PRO A 71 0.93 10.54 -5.17
N GLU A 72 0.99 11.22 -6.31
CA GLU A 72 0.21 10.89 -7.51
C GLU A 72 0.64 9.55 -8.09
N ALA A 73 1.94 9.27 -8.12
CA ALA A 73 2.49 7.98 -8.54
C ALA A 73 2.14 6.87 -7.53
N ILE A 74 2.12 7.19 -6.24
CA ILE A 74 1.76 6.22 -5.20
C ILE A 74 0.31 5.79 -5.35
N ARG A 75 -0.62 6.71 -5.63
CA ARG A 75 -2.01 6.36 -5.89
C ARG A 75 -2.16 5.34 -7.04
N TYR A 76 -1.25 5.38 -8.02
CA TYR A 76 -1.23 4.40 -9.09
C TYR A 76 -0.66 3.04 -8.65
N PHE A 77 0.49 3.01 -7.96
CA PHE A 77 1.21 1.78 -7.64
C PHE A 77 0.77 1.07 -6.34
N LEU A 78 0.30 1.80 -5.32
CA LEU A 78 -0.11 1.25 -4.02
C LEU A 78 -1.04 0.02 -4.12
N PRO A 79 -2.05 -0.02 -5.00
CA PRO A 79 -2.93 -1.19 -5.16
C PRO A 79 -2.18 -2.48 -5.45
N ARG A 80 -1.10 -2.41 -6.24
CA ARG A 80 -0.31 -3.58 -6.61
C ARG A 80 0.40 -4.17 -5.39
N PHE A 81 0.93 -3.33 -4.51
CA PHE A 81 1.56 -3.75 -3.25
C PHE A 81 0.53 -4.34 -2.28
N LEU A 82 -0.61 -3.65 -2.09
CA LEU A 82 -1.68 -4.14 -1.23
C LEU A 82 -2.20 -5.52 -1.69
N MET A 83 -2.43 -5.68 -2.99
CA MET A 83 -2.89 -6.94 -3.57
C MET A 83 -1.83 -8.04 -3.48
N HIS A 84 -0.55 -7.70 -3.63
CA HIS A 84 0.54 -8.68 -3.55
C HIS A 84 0.63 -9.30 -2.16
N VAL A 85 0.45 -8.51 -1.11
CA VAL A 85 0.40 -9.01 0.28
C VAL A 85 -0.79 -9.97 0.48
N LEU A 86 -1.87 -9.82 -0.29
CA LEU A 86 -3.05 -10.69 -0.22
C LEU A 86 -2.95 -11.93 -1.12
N GLU A 87 -1.86 -12.13 -1.87
CA GLU A 87 -1.72 -13.29 -2.77
C GLU A 87 -1.58 -14.59 -1.97
N PRO A 88 -2.31 -15.67 -2.32
CA PRO A 88 -2.19 -16.95 -1.65
C PRO A 88 -0.76 -17.47 -1.67
N GLY A 89 -0.24 -17.84 -0.51
CA GLY A 89 1.14 -18.33 -0.40
C GLY A 89 2.20 -17.23 -0.33
N ASN A 90 1.83 -15.95 -0.50
CA ASN A 90 2.70 -14.87 -0.06
C ASN A 90 2.68 -14.84 1.48
N ARG A 91 3.83 -15.16 2.08
CA ARG A 91 4.00 -15.28 3.54
C ARG A 91 5.04 -14.30 4.06
N PHE A 92 5.54 -13.39 3.23
CA PHE A 92 6.70 -12.58 3.60
C PHE A 92 6.26 -11.34 4.39
N GLY A 93 6.64 -11.31 5.67
CA GLY A 93 6.50 -10.13 6.51
C GLY A 93 7.23 -8.89 5.99
N SER A 94 8.19 -9.03 5.07
CA SER A 94 8.92 -7.92 4.46
C SER A 94 8.07 -7.09 3.48
N ASP A 95 7.25 -7.72 2.64
CA ASP A 95 6.34 -6.97 1.73
C ASP A 95 5.32 -6.16 2.54
N LEU A 96 4.85 -6.75 3.63
CA LEU A 96 4.01 -6.08 4.60
C LEU A 96 4.75 -4.93 5.29
N ASP A 97 6.00 -5.14 5.74
CA ASP A 97 6.79 -4.12 6.45
C ASP A 97 7.02 -2.87 5.61
N CYS A 98 7.34 -3.04 4.34
CA CYS A 98 7.62 -1.93 3.47
C CYS A 98 6.35 -1.18 3.08
N THR A 99 5.25 -1.91 2.86
CA THR A 99 3.91 -1.32 2.67
C THR A 99 3.51 -0.51 3.91
N LEU A 100 3.69 -1.07 5.11
CA LEU A 100 3.46 -0.35 6.37
C LEU A 100 4.39 0.84 6.53
N SER A 101 5.67 0.71 6.15
CA SER A 101 6.65 1.79 6.25
C SER A 101 6.27 2.99 5.40
N TYR A 102 5.76 2.78 4.20
CA TYR A 102 5.17 3.87 3.41
C TYR A 102 3.98 4.53 4.13
N LEU A 103 3.02 3.70 4.60
CA LEU A 103 1.80 4.20 5.25
C LEU A 103 2.10 4.92 6.59
N ASP A 104 3.20 4.57 7.24
CA ASP A 104 3.73 5.11 8.50
C ASP A 104 4.53 6.41 8.27
N HIS A 105 5.39 6.46 7.25
CA HIS A 105 6.26 7.62 6.96
C HIS A 105 5.51 8.90 6.54
N ARG A 106 4.33 8.80 5.94
CA ARG A 106 3.64 9.95 5.31
C ARG A 106 2.78 10.80 6.25
N ASN A 107 3.03 10.79 7.56
CA ASN A 107 2.32 11.65 8.51
C ASN A 107 2.83 13.12 8.58
N ARG A 108 3.51 13.64 7.55
CA ARG A 108 4.06 15.02 7.62
C ARG A 108 3.51 16.01 6.60
N HIS A 109 3.16 15.61 5.38
CA HIS A 109 2.61 16.53 4.39
C HIS A 109 1.65 15.80 3.44
N GLU A 110 0.36 16.13 3.58
CA GLU A 110 -0.68 16.06 2.55
C GLU A 110 -1.01 14.68 1.94
N TYR A 111 -2.16 14.12 2.35
CA TYR A 111 -2.88 13.03 1.68
C TYR A 111 -4.01 13.46 0.69
N PRO A 112 -4.04 14.66 0.06
CA PRO A 112 -5.17 15.12 -0.73
C PRO A 112 -5.39 14.32 -2.03
N ALA A 113 -4.52 13.36 -2.35
CA ALA A 113 -4.60 12.57 -3.57
C ALA A 113 -5.60 11.38 -3.52
N PHE A 114 -5.95 10.88 -2.33
CA PHE A 114 -6.83 9.70 -2.19
C PHE A 114 -8.29 10.09 -1.93
N SER A 115 -9.22 9.41 -2.62
CA SER A 115 -10.65 9.55 -2.34
C SER A 115 -11.05 8.81 -1.05
N LYS A 116 -12.22 9.16 -0.49
CA LYS A 116 -12.80 8.45 0.67
C LYS A 116 -12.92 6.94 0.45
N ASN A 117 -13.27 6.52 -0.77
CA ASN A 117 -13.35 5.09 -1.12
C ASN A 117 -11.96 4.41 -1.10
N GLN A 118 -10.94 5.10 -1.61
CA GLN A 118 -9.56 4.60 -1.59
C GLN A 118 -9.02 4.49 -0.16
N LEU A 119 -9.27 5.51 0.67
CA LEU A 119 -8.92 5.47 2.10
C LEU A 119 -9.64 4.31 2.81
N GLY A 120 -10.92 4.09 2.53
CA GLY A 120 -11.69 2.97 3.08
C GLY A 120 -11.08 1.60 2.72
N CYS A 121 -10.63 1.42 1.47
CA CYS A 121 -9.96 0.17 1.06
C CYS A 121 -8.64 -0.06 1.80
N VAL A 122 -7.85 1.00 2.05
CA VAL A 122 -6.62 0.88 2.84
C VAL A 122 -6.94 0.53 4.31
N ILE A 123 -7.99 1.11 4.89
CA ILE A 123 -8.45 0.80 6.25
C ILE A 123 -8.92 -0.66 6.36
N ASP A 124 -9.68 -1.14 5.38
CA ASP A 124 -10.14 -2.52 5.34
C ASP A 124 -8.96 -3.49 5.20
N TRP A 125 -7.95 -3.12 4.41
CA TRP A 125 -6.71 -3.89 4.30
C TRP A 125 -5.91 -3.91 5.60
N LEU A 126 -5.77 -2.78 6.28
CA LEU A 126 -5.10 -2.70 7.59
C LEU A 126 -5.86 -3.54 8.64
N SER A 127 -7.20 -3.53 8.60
CA SER A 127 -8.03 -4.36 9.47
C SER A 127 -7.82 -5.85 9.18
N PHE A 128 -7.80 -6.23 7.90
CA PHE A 128 -7.54 -7.61 7.49
C PHE A 128 -6.17 -8.10 7.99
N VAL A 129 -5.09 -7.32 7.76
CA VAL A 129 -3.75 -7.68 8.24
C VAL A 129 -3.70 -7.80 9.75
N ARG A 130 -4.35 -6.89 10.48
CA ARG A 130 -4.40 -6.92 11.95
C ARG A 130 -5.12 -8.17 12.46
N ASP A 131 -6.31 -8.44 11.92
CA ASP A 131 -7.19 -9.51 12.41
C ASP A 131 -6.69 -10.90 12.02
N TYR A 132 -5.91 -10.99 10.93
CA TYR A 132 -5.29 -12.22 10.44
C TYR A 132 -3.76 -12.21 10.51
N ALA A 133 -3.18 -11.46 11.46
CA ALA A 133 -1.71 -11.32 11.60
C ALA A 133 -0.97 -12.67 11.68
N ASP A 134 -1.63 -13.71 12.19
CA ASP A 134 -1.10 -15.07 12.33
C ASP A 134 -0.93 -15.80 11.00
N ALA A 135 -1.62 -15.37 9.94
CA ALA A 135 -1.50 -15.91 8.60
C ALA A 135 -0.23 -15.44 7.86
N PHE A 136 0.42 -14.37 8.34
CA PHE A 136 1.51 -13.67 7.65
C PHE A 136 2.93 -14.04 8.14
N ASP A 137 3.09 -15.13 8.89
CA ASP A 137 4.39 -15.66 9.38
C ASP A 137 5.32 -14.58 9.98
N LEU A 138 4.75 -13.70 10.80
CA LEU A 138 5.44 -12.54 11.39
C LEU A 138 6.31 -12.90 12.61
N GLU A 139 6.60 -14.18 12.87
CA GLU A 139 7.00 -14.70 14.18
C GLU A 139 8.18 -13.98 14.88
N PRO A 140 9.28 -13.58 14.21
CA PRO A 140 10.38 -12.88 14.89
C PRO A 140 10.00 -11.45 15.36
N HIS A 141 8.99 -10.85 14.75
CA HIS A 141 8.67 -9.42 14.90
C HIS A 141 7.18 -9.13 15.14
N ARG A 142 6.36 -10.16 15.40
CA ARG A 142 4.89 -10.08 15.50
C ARG A 142 4.40 -8.95 16.40
N LYS A 143 5.01 -8.76 17.57
CA LYS A 143 4.65 -7.67 18.50
C LYS A 143 4.99 -6.27 17.96
N SER A 144 6.07 -6.16 17.18
CA SER A 144 6.46 -4.93 16.51
C SER A 144 5.50 -4.60 15.37
N TYR A 145 5.15 -5.62 14.57
CA TYR A 145 4.18 -5.49 13.48
C TYR A 145 2.78 -5.17 13.97
N ASP A 146 2.24 -5.88 14.97
CA ASP A 146 0.93 -5.57 15.54
C ASP A 146 0.87 -4.13 16.05
N ARG A 147 1.94 -3.64 16.69
CA ARG A 147 2.04 -2.25 17.11
C ARG A 147 2.06 -1.27 15.93
N ARG A 148 2.86 -1.53 14.87
CA ARG A 148 2.88 -0.68 13.66
C ARG A 148 1.54 -0.68 12.95
N VAL A 149 0.96 -1.86 12.71
CA VAL A 149 -0.36 -2.00 12.06
C VAL A 149 -1.42 -1.22 12.84
N ARG A 150 -1.45 -1.33 14.18
CA ARG A 150 -2.38 -0.53 15.00
C ARG A 150 -2.13 0.97 14.90
N ALA A 151 -0.88 1.41 14.99
CA ALA A 151 -0.54 2.84 14.89
C ALA A 151 -0.96 3.42 13.53
N VAL A 152 -0.63 2.71 12.43
CA VAL A 152 -1.03 3.09 11.08
C VAL A 152 -2.56 3.04 10.94
N PHE A 153 -3.22 2.02 11.46
CA PHE A 153 -4.68 1.91 11.42
C PHE A 153 -5.39 3.06 12.14
N GLU A 154 -4.97 3.41 13.36
CA GLU A 154 -5.54 4.51 14.14
C GLU A 154 -5.36 5.85 13.40
N GLN A 155 -4.16 6.07 12.85
CA GLN A 155 -3.85 7.24 12.05
C GLN A 155 -4.76 7.33 10.82
N TRP A 156 -4.85 6.27 10.02
CA TRP A 156 -5.66 6.26 8.79
C TRP A 156 -7.17 6.34 9.07
N SER A 157 -7.64 5.75 10.17
CA SER A 157 -9.03 5.85 10.60
C SER A 157 -9.41 7.28 10.98
N SER A 158 -8.49 8.05 11.58
CA SER A 158 -8.73 9.46 11.91
C SER A 158 -8.91 10.35 10.66
N VAL A 159 -8.15 10.09 9.60
CA VAL A 159 -8.28 10.81 8.31
C VAL A 159 -9.65 10.56 7.68
N SER A 160 -10.13 9.31 7.70
CA SER A 160 -11.43 8.96 7.12
C SER A 160 -12.64 9.61 7.80
N THR A 161 -12.50 9.96 9.08
CA THR A 161 -13.56 10.60 9.87
C THR A 161 -13.54 12.12 9.75
N SER A 162 -12.36 12.73 9.54
CA SER A 162 -12.22 14.17 9.33
C SER A 162 -12.69 14.66 7.95
N SER A 163 -12.72 13.81 6.93
CA SER A 163 -13.26 14.16 5.60
C SER A 163 -14.81 14.26 5.52
N ASN A 164 -15.52 14.32 6.65
CA ASN A 164 -16.97 14.51 6.72
C ASN A 164 -17.39 15.97 6.99
N VAL A 165 -16.49 16.93 6.81
CA VAL A 165 -16.82 18.36 6.86
C VAL A 165 -16.65 18.90 5.45
N GLU A 166 -17.75 19.34 4.84
CA GLU A 166 -17.91 19.91 3.48
C GLU A 166 -18.26 18.89 2.37
N GLU A 167 -19.55 18.53 2.31
CA GLU A 167 -20.32 18.46 1.05
C GLU A 167 -21.17 19.73 0.92
#